data_AF-A0AAE7E4S6-F1
#
_entry.id   AF-A0AAE7E4S6-F1
#
_cell.length_a   1.000
_cell.length_b   1.000
_cell.length_c   1.000
_cell.angle_alpha   90.00
_cell.angle_beta   90.00
_cell.angle_gamma   90.00
#
_symmetry.space_group_name_H-M   'P 1'
#
loop_
_entity.id
_entity.type
_entity.pdbx_description
1 polymer ?
#
loop_
_entity_poly.entity_id
_entity_poly.type
_entity_poly.pdbx_seq_one_letter_code
_entity_poly.pdbx_strand_id
1 'polypeptide(L)' 'MNTYKEILNQAYKLRFEYYNFYENKESQWHDKYKNHKLYDIVLESFNYKYSQIGEVMPKLLEKLDLKV' A
#
# COMPACT_ATOMS: atom_id res chain seq x y z
N MET A 1 9.37 -18.93 6.31
CA MET A 1 8.72 -17.62 6.58
C MET A 1 7.88 -17.27 5.37
N ASN A 2 6.64 -16.81 5.58
CA ASN A 2 5.67 -16.65 4.51
C ASN A 2 5.79 -15.24 3.92
N THR A 3 6.63 -15.07 2.89
CA THR A 3 7.03 -13.78 2.28
C THR A 3 5.83 -12.90 1.92
N TYR A 4 4.71 -13.50 1.50
CA TYR A 4 3.47 -12.79 1.21
C TYR A 4 2.89 -12.07 2.44
N LYS A 5 2.87 -12.72 3.61
CA LYS A 5 2.33 -12.12 4.85
C LYS A 5 3.15 -10.91 5.29
N GLU A 6 4.46 -10.96 5.09
CA GLU A 6 5.36 -9.85 5.40
C GLU A 6 5.14 -8.66 4.45
N ILE A 7 4.98 -8.93 3.15
CA ILE A 7 4.66 -7.92 2.13
C ILE A 7 3.30 -7.27 2.42
N LEU A 8 2.28 -8.08 2.69
CA LEU A 8 0.94 -7.60 3.00
C LEU A 8 0.94 -6.72 4.25
N ASN A 9 1.65 -7.12 5.31
CA ASN A 9 1.80 -6.31 6.51
C ASN A 9 2.54 -4.99 6.23
N GLN A 10 3.55 -4.98 5.37
CA GLN A 10 4.24 -3.75 4.97
C GLN A 10 3.30 -2.81 4.18
N ALA A 11 2.51 -3.34 3.26
CA ALA A 11 1.53 -2.57 2.50
C ALA A 11 0.49 -1.92 3.44
N TYR A 12 -0.02 -2.68 4.41
CA TYR A 12 -0.93 -2.14 5.43
C TYR A 12 -0.29 -1.04 6.27
N LYS A 13 0.97 -1.22 6.70
CA LYS A 13 1.69 -0.19 7.47
C LYS A 13 1.82 1.12 6.69
N LEU A 14 2.18 1.04 5.41
CA LEU A 14 2.31 2.23 4.55
C LEU A 14 0.97 2.92 4.34
N ARG A 15 -0.11 2.17 4.12
CA ARG A 15 -1.46 2.74 3.96
C ARG A 15 -1.98 3.35 5.25
N PHE A 16 -1.73 2.72 6.39
CA PHE A 16 -2.01 3.27 7.72
C PHE A 16 -1.22 4.56 7.95
N GLU A 17 0.07 4.57 7.64
CA GLU A 17 0.92 5.75 7.81
C GLU A 17 0.38 6.92 6.97
N TYR A 18 0.02 6.67 5.71
CA TYR A 18 -0.61 7.69 4.87
C TYR A 18 -1.86 8.26 5.54
N TYR A 19 -2.81 7.39 5.92
CA TYR A 19 -4.10 7.81 6.46
C TYR A 19 -3.96 8.65 7.73
N ASN A 20 -3.02 8.31 8.62
CA ASN A 20 -2.88 9.00 9.90
C ASN A 20 -1.99 10.25 9.83
N PHE A 21 -0.99 10.28 8.94
CA PHE A 21 0.05 11.32 8.98
C PHE A 21 0.15 12.15 7.71
N TYR A 22 -0.38 11.68 6.58
CA TYR A 22 -0.18 12.29 5.27
C TYR A 22 -1.45 12.57 4.46
N GLU A 23 -2.65 12.41 5.02
CA GLU A 23 -3.91 12.65 4.29
C GLU A 23 -3.99 14.05 3.65
N ASN A 24 -3.37 15.06 4.26
CA ASN A 24 -3.23 16.43 3.71
C ASN A 24 -1.80 16.78 3.27
N LYS A 25 -0.92 15.79 3.19
CA LYS A 25 0.52 15.93 2.88
C LYS A 25 0.97 14.87 1.88
N GLU A 26 0.10 14.54 0.93
CA GLU A 26 0.33 13.47 -0.03
C GLU A 26 1.65 13.64 -0.79
N SER A 27 2.03 14.86 -1.16
CA SER A 27 3.33 15.15 -1.79
C SER A 27 4.53 14.69 -0.96
N GLN A 28 4.48 14.86 0.37
CA GLN A 28 5.54 14.43 1.28
C GLN A 28 5.62 12.90 1.37
N TRP A 29 4.46 12.23 1.30
CA TRP A 29 4.40 10.78 1.27
C TRP A 29 5.02 10.24 -0.02
N HIS A 30 4.70 10.86 -1.17
CA HIS A 30 5.30 10.53 -2.47
C HIS A 30 6.82 10.69 -2.45
N ASP A 31 7.32 11.83 -1.96
CA ASP A 31 8.76 12.06 -1.90
C ASP A 31 9.50 11.05 -1.03
N LYS A 32 8.89 10.65 0.08
CA LYS A 32 9.44 9.66 1.01
C LYS A 32 9.44 8.24 0.43
N TYR A 33 8.37 7.85 -0.26
CA TYR A 33 8.12 6.45 -0.62
C TYR A 33 8.17 6.13 -2.12
N LYS A 34 8.41 7.09 -3.02
CA LYS A 34 8.49 6.87 -4.48
C LYS A 34 9.40 5.73 -4.94
N ASN A 35 10.43 5.41 -4.16
CA ASN A 35 11.38 4.32 -4.47
C ASN A 35 11.07 3.01 -3.72
N HIS A 36 9.98 2.94 -2.96
CA HIS A 36 9.59 1.77 -2.20
C HIS A 36 8.96 0.73 -3.12
N LYS A 37 9.31 -0.55 -2.99
CA LYS A 37 8.81 -1.65 -3.85
C LYS A 37 7.27 -1.83 -3.86
N LEU A 38 6.58 -1.31 -2.83
CA LEU A 38 5.11 -1.36 -2.69
C LEU A 38 4.44 -0.03 -2.99
N TYR A 39 5.19 0.96 -3.48
CA TYR A 39 4.70 2.31 -3.72
C TYR A 39 3.46 2.29 -4.62
N ASP A 40 3.55 1.65 -5.79
CA ASP A 40 2.46 1.61 -6.77
C ASP A 40 1.19 0.94 -6.22
N ILE A 41 1.34 -0.11 -5.41
CA ILE A 41 0.20 -0.79 -4.77
C ILE A 41 -0.47 0.10 -3.75
N VAL A 42 0.32 0.70 -2.87
CA VAL A 42 -0.23 1.55 -1.82
C VAL A 42 -0.87 2.77 -2.46
N LEU A 43 -0.28 3.32 -3.52
CA LEU A 43 -0.86 4.39 -4.33
C LEU A 43 -2.19 3.98 -4.96
N GLU A 44 -2.28 2.82 -5.61
CA GLU A 44 -3.55 2.32 -6.18
C GLU A 44 -4.62 2.16 -5.09
N SER A 45 -4.22 1.76 -3.88
CA SER A 45 -5.12 1.63 -2.73
C SER A 45 -5.74 2.96 -2.26
N PHE A 46 -5.20 4.11 -2.68
CA PHE A 46 -5.77 5.42 -2.33
C PHE A 46 -7.12 5.68 -3.02
N ASN A 47 -7.41 4.96 -4.11
CA ASN A 47 -8.72 4.99 -4.77
C ASN A 47 -9.84 4.32 -3.96
N TYR A 48 -9.51 3.66 -2.85
CA TYR A 48 -10.44 2.95 -1.99
C TYR A 48 -10.50 3.58 -0.60
N LYS A 49 -11.67 3.49 0.04
CA LYS A 49 -11.83 3.98 1.41
C LYS A 49 -10.94 3.18 2.35
N TYR A 50 -10.42 3.85 3.39
CA TYR A 50 -9.55 3.20 4.37
C TYR A 50 -10.20 1.96 5.02
N SER A 51 -11.52 1.99 5.26
CA SER A 51 -12.28 0.85 5.79
C SER A 51 -12.29 -0.38 4.88
N GLN A 52 -12.00 -0.23 3.59
CA GLN A 52 -11.99 -1.32 2.60
C GLN A 52 -10.59 -1.93 2.42
N ILE A 53 -9.56 -1.34 3.03
CA ILE A 53 -8.16 -1.71 2.78
C ILE A 53 -7.88 -3.17 3.15
N GLY A 54 -8.50 -3.68 4.22
CA GLY A 54 -8.34 -5.08 4.62
C GLY A 54 -8.77 -6.10 3.56
N GLU A 55 -9.71 -5.74 2.69
CA GLU A 55 -10.19 -6.61 1.60
C GLU A 55 -9.48 -6.31 0.27
N VAL A 56 -9.11 -5.04 0.04
CA VAL A 56 -8.56 -4.59 -1.24
C VAL A 56 -7.06 -4.83 -1.33
N MET A 57 -6.29 -4.60 -0.27
CA MET A 57 -4.83 -4.71 -0.31
C MET A 57 -4.32 -6.10 -0.73
N PRO A 58 -4.90 -7.23 -0.25
CA PRO A 58 -4.54 -8.55 -0.74
C PRO A 58 -4.77 -8.70 -2.25
N LYS A 59 -5.94 -8.25 -2.74
CA LYS A 59 -6.31 -8.31 -4.17
C LYS A 59 -5.37 -7.47 -5.04
N LEU A 60 -4.92 -6.32 -4.53
CA LEU A 60 -3.95 -5.48 -5.22
C LEU A 60 -2.58 -6.16 -5.30
N LEU A 61 -2.13 -6.79 -4.22
CA LEU A 61 -0.87 -7.53 -4.21
C LEU A 61 -0.89 -8.75 -5.12
N GLU A 62 -2.03 -9.45 -5.21
CA GLU A 62 -2.25 -10.55 -6.17
C GLU A 62 -2.14 -10.08 -7.63
N LYS A 63 -2.47 -8.82 -7.95
CA LYS A 63 -2.25 -8.28 -9.30
C LYS A 63 -0.77 -8.06 -9.62
N LEU A 64 0.06 -7.80 -8.60
CA LEU A 64 1.50 -7.58 -8.77
C LEU A 64 2.27 -8.89 -8.89
N ASP A 65 1.81 -9.94 -8.21
CA ASP A 65 2.41 -11.26 -8.19
C ASP A 65 1.68 -12.17 -9.19
N LEU A 66 2.09 -12.16 -10.48
CA LEU A 66 1.81 -13.15 -11.56
C LEU A 66 1.07 -12.65 -12.83
N LYS A 67 1.69 -11.71 -13.56
CA LYS A 67 1.91 -11.91 -15.01
C LYS A 67 3.39 -12.27 -15.21
N VAL A 68 3.78 -13.45 -14.75
CA VAL A 68 5.03 -14.11 -15.19
C VAL A 68 4.61 -15.36 -15.95
#